data_AF-A0A2V8KQ33-F1
#
_entry.id   AF-A0A2V8KQ33-F1
#
_cell.length_a   1.000
_cell.length_b   1.000
_cell.length_c   1.000
_cell.angle_alpha   90.00
_cell.angle_beta   90.00
_cell.angle_gamma   90.00
#
_symmetry.space_group_name_H-M   'P 1'
#
loop_
_entity.id
_entity.type
_entity.pdbx_description
1 polymer ?
#
loop_
_entity_poly.entity_id
_entity_poly.type
_entity_poly.pdbx_seq_one_letter_code
_entity_poly.pdbx_strand_id
1 'polypeptide(L)'
;MKPVKLVLMATMILCLTFVVTAQGPQTGQPAQVQPQADPDRVDTAHQELLNAKDKAAEASKLTETVAPALPGAAASTAPIPRKNFIDEHIFGRIEKDNIPHAPLASDEEFLRRVYVDAIGFLPTPEKIRSFVADTDPNKRDKVIDSLIGTEEFADQWAYYYGELFRTRAASFHYWTKTWLKVDRPYSEVFADMVTPTTKNGRGLPTAMTLYDAVGQTAARDGAFTDRNNYRGLNRL
;
A
#
# COMPACT_ATOMS: atom_id res chain seq x y z
N MET A 1 27.53 36.12 50.41
CA MET A 1 27.50 34.69 50.80
C MET A 1 26.59 33.92 49.83
N LYS A 2 27.15 32.99 49.04
CA LYS A 2 26.49 31.75 48.56
C LYS A 2 27.54 30.89 47.81
N PRO A 3 28.22 29.96 48.50
CA PRO A 3 29.38 29.19 47.99
C PRO A 3 29.00 28.04 47.03
N VAL A 4 27.80 28.05 46.43
CA VAL A 4 27.29 26.95 45.59
C VAL A 4 27.67 27.10 44.12
N LYS A 5 27.89 28.35 43.63
CA LYS A 5 28.24 28.60 42.23
C LYS A 5 29.68 28.20 41.86
N LEU A 6 30.58 28.10 42.84
CA LEU A 6 32.00 27.79 42.60
C LEU A 6 32.27 26.28 42.48
N VAL A 7 31.48 25.45 43.19
CA VAL A 7 31.63 23.98 43.16
C VAL A 7 31.10 23.38 41.86
N LEU A 8 30.03 23.95 41.28
CA LEU A 8 29.41 23.44 40.06
C LEU A 8 30.23 23.76 38.79
N MET A 9 30.98 24.87 38.79
CA MET A 9 31.84 25.23 37.65
C MET A 9 33.15 24.40 37.63
N ALA A 10 33.66 24.01 38.80
CA ALA A 10 34.86 23.17 38.90
C ALA A 10 34.61 21.72 38.46
N THR A 11 33.38 21.19 38.62
CA THR A 11 33.02 19.84 38.16
C THR A 11 32.82 19.77 36.64
N MET A 12 32.40 20.87 36.00
CA MET A 12 32.20 20.91 34.56
C MET A 12 33.52 20.99 33.76
N ILE A 13 34.57 21.58 34.35
CA ILE A 13 35.91 21.66 33.71
C ILE A 13 36.68 20.32 33.89
N LEU A 14 36.42 19.56 34.95
CA LEU A 14 37.07 18.25 35.17
C LEU A 14 36.52 17.15 34.24
N CYS A 15 35.25 17.23 33.81
CA CYS A 15 34.69 16.29 32.84
C CYS A 15 35.10 16.59 31.38
N LEU A 16 35.41 17.85 31.05
CA LEU A 16 35.81 18.21 29.69
C LEU A 16 37.28 17.88 29.38
N THR A 17 38.13 17.73 30.40
CA THR A 17 39.55 17.38 30.22
C THR A 17 39.80 15.87 30.18
N PHE A 18 38.89 15.05 30.72
CA PHE A 18 39.04 13.58 30.69
C PHE A 18 38.67 12.94 29.34
N VAL A 19 37.96 13.65 28.47
CA VAL A 19 37.61 13.15 27.13
C VAL A 19 38.68 13.46 26.09
N VAL A 20 39.59 14.39 26.36
CA VAL A 20 40.58 14.87 25.37
C VAL A 20 41.94 14.16 25.46
N THR A 21 42.23 13.39 26.52
CA THR A 21 43.52 12.68 26.66
C THR A 21 43.52 11.22 26.18
N ALA A 22 42.41 10.70 25.66
CA ALA A 22 42.30 9.31 25.21
C ALA A 22 42.69 9.06 23.73
N GLN A 23 43.48 9.95 23.12
CA GLN A 23 44.06 9.72 21.79
C GLN A 23 45.58 9.87 21.82
N GLY A 24 46.23 9.01 22.60
CA GLY A 24 47.62 8.63 22.31
C GLY A 24 47.67 7.78 21.03
N PRO A 25 48.81 7.75 20.32
CA PRO A 25 48.94 6.99 19.08
C PRO A 25 48.72 5.50 19.38
N GLN A 26 47.73 4.92 18.70
CA GLN A 26 47.37 3.50 18.77
C GLN A 26 48.44 2.66 18.07
N THR A 27 49.60 2.47 18.70
CA THR A 27 50.58 1.45 18.27
C THR A 27 50.08 0.08 18.73
N GLY A 28 49.35 -0.63 17.87
CA GLY A 28 49.11 -2.08 18.05
C GLY A 28 47.73 -2.65 17.73
N GLN A 29 46.78 -1.90 17.19
CA GLN A 29 45.54 -2.50 16.67
C GLN A 29 45.77 -2.98 15.23
N PRO A 30 45.52 -4.27 14.89
CA PRO A 30 45.45 -4.65 13.48
C PRO A 30 44.33 -3.81 12.86
N ALA A 31 44.68 -3.06 11.80
CA ALA A 31 43.73 -2.23 11.08
C ALA A 31 42.48 -3.07 10.77
N GLN A 32 41.34 -2.67 11.33
CA GLN A 32 40.06 -3.22 10.89
C GLN A 32 39.88 -2.77 9.45
N VAL A 33 40.17 -3.66 8.50
CA VAL A 33 39.84 -3.47 7.09
C VAL A 33 38.32 -3.36 7.04
N GLN A 34 37.81 -2.13 7.00
CA GLN A 34 36.44 -1.89 6.58
C GLN A 34 36.29 -2.59 5.23
N PRO A 35 35.31 -3.51 5.05
CA PRO A 35 35.09 -4.11 3.75
C PRO A 35 34.85 -2.96 2.78
N GLN A 36 35.80 -2.72 1.88
CA GLN A 36 35.59 -1.78 0.79
C GLN A 36 34.32 -2.26 0.09
N ALA A 37 33.27 -1.44 0.15
CA ALA A 37 32.05 -1.70 -0.59
C ALA A 37 32.45 -1.60 -2.06
N ASP A 38 32.73 -2.75 -2.65
CA ASP A 38 32.91 -2.89 -4.09
C ASP A 38 31.67 -2.27 -4.75
N PRO A 39 31.83 -1.14 -5.46
CA PRO A 39 30.71 -0.40 -6.03
C PRO A 39 29.94 -1.27 -7.03
N ASP A 40 30.60 -2.28 -7.59
CA ASP A 40 30.02 -3.21 -8.56
C ASP A 40 29.40 -4.45 -7.89
N ARG A 41 29.53 -4.65 -6.57
CA ARG A 41 28.97 -5.81 -5.86
C ARG A 41 27.45 -5.83 -5.91
N VAL A 42 26.85 -4.65 -5.81
CA VAL A 42 25.40 -4.48 -5.85
C VAL A 42 24.90 -4.76 -7.27
N ASP A 43 25.55 -4.18 -8.28
CA ASP A 43 25.20 -4.39 -9.68
C ASP A 43 25.44 -5.84 -10.13
N THR A 44 26.52 -6.48 -9.67
CA THR A 44 26.80 -7.90 -9.91
C THR A 44 25.78 -8.82 -9.24
N ALA A 45 25.34 -8.50 -8.01
CA ALA A 45 24.29 -9.26 -7.33
C ALA A 45 22.90 -9.06 -7.96
N HIS A 46 22.65 -7.88 -8.57
CA HIS A 46 21.40 -7.59 -9.27
C HIS A 46 21.42 -8.04 -10.73
N GLN A 47 22.57 -8.31 -11.35
CA GLN A 47 22.66 -8.85 -12.72
C GLN A 47 21.88 -10.17 -12.87
N GLU A 48 21.91 -11.07 -11.88
CA GLU A 48 21.13 -12.33 -11.91
C GLU A 48 19.60 -12.10 -11.80
N LEU A 49 19.17 -11.02 -11.14
CA LEU A 49 17.76 -10.65 -11.02
C LEU A 49 17.27 -9.89 -12.26
N LEU A 50 18.12 -9.08 -12.87
CA LEU A 50 17.82 -8.24 -14.04
C LEU A 50 17.93 -9.01 -15.36
N ASN A 51 18.77 -10.05 -15.42
CA ASN A 51 18.80 -11.02 -16.54
C ASN A 51 17.65 -12.02 -16.50
N ALA A 52 16.65 -11.85 -15.62
CA ALA A 52 15.45 -12.68 -15.52
C ALA A 52 14.47 -12.52 -16.71
N LYS A 53 14.97 -12.31 -17.92
CA LYS A 53 14.17 -12.34 -19.16
C LYS A 53 13.41 -13.65 -19.33
N ASP A 54 13.85 -14.70 -18.66
CA ASP A 54 13.27 -16.04 -18.82
C ASP A 54 12.40 -16.49 -17.65
N LYS A 55 12.34 -15.80 -16.50
CA LYS A 55 11.49 -16.28 -15.38
C LYS A 55 10.00 -16.22 -15.70
N ALA A 56 9.57 -15.20 -16.43
CA ALA A 56 8.19 -15.10 -16.90
C ALA A 56 7.89 -16.15 -17.99
N ALA A 57 8.84 -16.42 -18.89
CA ALA A 57 8.71 -17.42 -19.94
C ALA A 57 8.75 -18.86 -19.37
N GLU A 58 9.61 -19.11 -18.40
CA GLU A 58 9.73 -20.35 -17.64
C GLU A 58 8.49 -20.58 -16.79
N ALA A 59 7.99 -19.55 -16.11
CA ALA A 59 6.71 -19.61 -15.38
C ALA A 59 5.54 -19.88 -16.33
N SER A 60 5.50 -19.28 -17.52
CA SER A 60 4.50 -19.58 -18.55
C SER A 60 4.59 -21.03 -19.00
N LYS A 61 5.80 -21.52 -19.29
CA LYS A 61 6.05 -22.91 -19.71
C LYS A 61 5.70 -23.93 -18.62
N LEU A 62 5.99 -23.63 -17.35
CA LEU A 62 5.60 -24.45 -16.20
C LEU A 62 4.07 -24.41 -15.98
N THR A 63 3.45 -23.27 -16.22
CA THR A 63 1.98 -23.14 -16.17
C THR A 63 1.35 -23.96 -17.27
N GLU A 64 1.87 -23.91 -18.50
CA GLU A 64 1.39 -24.72 -19.64
C GLU A 64 1.50 -26.23 -19.40
N THR A 65 2.56 -26.71 -18.74
CA THR A 65 2.73 -28.14 -18.47
C THR A 65 1.88 -28.63 -17.30
N VAL A 66 1.62 -27.80 -16.30
CA VAL A 66 0.94 -28.19 -15.06
C VAL A 66 -0.57 -27.91 -15.11
N ALA A 67 -1.00 -26.83 -15.79
CA ALA A 67 -2.41 -26.43 -15.85
C ALA A 67 -3.36 -27.54 -16.34
N PRO A 68 -3.01 -28.36 -17.36
CA PRO A 68 -3.88 -29.46 -17.81
C PRO A 68 -4.04 -30.60 -16.80
N ALA A 69 -3.12 -30.75 -15.85
CA ALA A 69 -3.09 -31.84 -14.88
C ALA A 69 -3.76 -31.50 -13.54
N LEU A 70 -4.17 -30.24 -13.33
CA LEU A 70 -4.77 -29.80 -12.07
C LEU A 70 -6.26 -30.18 -11.99
N PRO A 71 -6.68 -30.95 -10.97
CA PRO A 71 -8.09 -31.29 -10.77
C PRO A 71 -8.85 -30.04 -10.33
N GLY A 72 -9.67 -29.48 -11.22
CA GLY A 72 -10.61 -28.39 -10.90
C GLY A 72 -10.55 -27.16 -11.81
N ALA A 73 -9.60 -27.06 -12.73
CA ALA A 73 -9.64 -26.02 -13.76
C ALA A 73 -10.66 -26.43 -14.84
N ALA A 74 -11.95 -26.23 -14.57
CA ALA A 74 -12.98 -26.22 -15.61
C ALA A 74 -12.73 -25.00 -16.51
N ALA A 75 -11.68 -25.06 -17.32
CA ALA A 75 -11.36 -24.10 -18.36
C ALA A 75 -12.60 -23.90 -19.23
N SER A 76 -13.24 -22.74 -19.08
CA SER A 76 -14.33 -22.36 -19.95
C SER A 76 -13.73 -21.77 -21.23
N THR A 77 -14.23 -22.23 -22.38
CA THR A 77 -14.00 -21.59 -23.69
C THR A 77 -15.19 -20.71 -24.08
N ALA A 78 -16.21 -20.59 -23.22
CA ALA A 78 -17.41 -19.81 -23.53
C ALA A 78 -17.08 -18.30 -23.59
N PRO A 79 -17.74 -17.52 -24.47
CA PRO A 79 -17.53 -16.07 -24.51
C PRO A 79 -17.88 -15.42 -23.17
N ILE A 80 -16.95 -14.66 -22.59
CA ILE A 80 -17.21 -13.90 -21.37
C ILE A 80 -17.90 -12.58 -21.74
N PRO A 81 -19.03 -12.22 -21.12
CA PRO A 81 -19.67 -10.94 -21.36
C PRO A 81 -18.74 -9.80 -20.92
N ARG A 82 -18.44 -8.88 -21.85
CA ARG A 82 -17.64 -7.68 -21.58
C ARG A 82 -18.58 -6.58 -21.11
N LYS A 83 -18.42 -6.10 -19.87
CA LYS A 83 -19.23 -5.01 -19.32
C LYS A 83 -18.49 -3.67 -19.35
N ASN A 84 -17.18 -3.69 -19.10
CA ASN A 84 -16.36 -2.48 -18.94
C ASN A 84 -15.18 -2.43 -19.91
N PHE A 85 -14.61 -1.23 -20.10
CA PHE A 85 -13.39 -1.04 -20.91
C PHE A 85 -12.22 -1.91 -20.41
N ILE A 86 -12.17 -2.17 -19.10
CA ILE A 86 -11.15 -3.03 -18.48
C ILE A 86 -11.29 -4.48 -18.97
N ASP A 87 -12.54 -4.96 -19.08
CA ASP A 87 -12.85 -6.32 -19.53
C ASP A 87 -12.40 -6.53 -20.98
N GLU A 88 -12.53 -5.50 -21.83
CA GLU A 88 -12.07 -5.56 -23.21
C GLU A 88 -10.56 -5.79 -23.31
N HIS A 89 -9.78 -5.10 -22.48
CA HIS A 89 -8.33 -5.25 -22.46
C HIS A 89 -7.88 -6.58 -21.85
N ILE A 90 -8.51 -7.01 -20.74
CA ILE A 90 -8.16 -8.25 -20.05
C ILE A 90 -8.56 -9.46 -20.91
N PHE A 91 -9.84 -9.56 -21.27
CA PHE A 91 -10.34 -10.71 -22.02
C PHE A 91 -9.85 -10.71 -23.47
N GLY A 92 -9.65 -9.54 -24.08
CA GLY A 92 -9.02 -9.45 -25.40
C GLY A 92 -7.59 -10.00 -25.41
N ARG A 93 -6.83 -9.80 -24.32
CA ARG A 93 -5.48 -10.38 -24.19
C ARG A 93 -5.54 -11.88 -23.93
N ILE A 94 -6.43 -12.34 -23.04
CA ILE A 94 -6.63 -13.77 -22.73
C ILE A 94 -7.01 -14.56 -23.98
N GLU A 95 -7.93 -14.03 -24.80
CA GLU A 95 -8.33 -14.63 -26.08
C GLU A 95 -7.15 -14.70 -27.07
N LYS A 96 -6.38 -13.61 -27.21
CA LYS A 96 -5.20 -13.57 -28.09
C LYS A 96 -4.14 -14.60 -27.69
N ASP A 97 -3.94 -14.76 -26.38
CA ASP A 97 -2.93 -15.67 -25.83
C ASP A 97 -3.47 -17.12 -25.69
N ASN A 98 -4.71 -17.40 -26.11
CA ASN A 98 -5.40 -18.69 -25.99
C ASN A 98 -5.41 -19.26 -24.57
N ILE A 99 -5.47 -18.38 -23.57
CA ILE A 99 -5.47 -18.78 -22.17
C ILE A 99 -6.91 -19.15 -21.78
N PRO A 100 -7.16 -20.36 -21.26
CA PRO A 100 -8.48 -20.73 -20.76
C PRO A 100 -8.84 -19.89 -19.53
N HIS A 101 -10.07 -19.39 -19.47
CA HIS A 101 -10.55 -18.61 -18.34
C HIS A 101 -11.40 -19.47 -17.39
N ALA A 102 -11.50 -19.02 -16.14
CA ALA A 102 -12.36 -19.63 -15.15
C ALA A 102 -13.85 -19.40 -15.49
N PRO A 103 -14.74 -20.36 -15.19
CA PRO A 103 -16.16 -20.19 -15.43
C PRO A 103 -16.73 -19.13 -14.48
N LEU A 104 -17.92 -18.62 -14.82
CA LEU A 104 -18.60 -17.66 -13.96
C LEU A 104 -18.91 -18.28 -12.60
N ALA A 105 -18.55 -17.59 -11.52
CA ALA A 105 -18.81 -18.06 -10.15
C ALA A 105 -20.31 -18.19 -9.87
N SER A 106 -20.66 -19.16 -9.01
CA SER A 106 -22.03 -19.32 -8.50
C SER A 106 -22.42 -18.09 -7.67
N ASP A 107 -23.72 -17.89 -7.43
CA ASP A 107 -24.21 -16.73 -6.70
C ASP A 107 -23.72 -16.71 -5.24
N GLU A 108 -23.62 -17.87 -4.59
CA GLU A 108 -23.12 -18.01 -3.23
C GLU A 108 -21.61 -17.69 -3.16
N GLU A 109 -20.84 -18.21 -4.10
CA GLU A 109 -19.41 -17.95 -4.19
C GLU A 109 -19.11 -16.49 -4.50
N PHE A 110 -19.86 -15.90 -5.45
CA PHE A 110 -19.76 -14.50 -5.81
C PHE A 110 -20.02 -13.61 -4.59
N LEU A 111 -21.13 -13.81 -3.89
CA LEU A 111 -21.50 -12.96 -2.76
C LEU A 111 -20.45 -13.02 -1.65
N ARG A 112 -19.94 -14.21 -1.33
CA ARG A 112 -18.90 -14.37 -0.30
C ARG A 112 -17.61 -13.66 -0.70
N ARG A 113 -17.17 -13.79 -1.95
CA ARG A 113 -15.94 -13.15 -2.46
C ARG A 113 -16.07 -11.64 -2.43
N VAL A 114 -17.15 -11.10 -3.00
CA VAL A 114 -17.37 -9.65 -3.05
C VAL A 114 -17.41 -9.02 -1.66
N TYR A 115 -18.06 -9.65 -0.68
CA TYR A 115 -18.09 -9.15 0.69
C TYR A 115 -16.70 -9.13 1.34
N VAL A 116 -15.93 -10.21 1.18
CA VAL A 116 -14.57 -10.29 1.74
C VAL A 116 -13.62 -9.33 1.04
N ASP A 117 -13.71 -9.22 -0.28
CA ASP A 117 -12.83 -8.37 -1.08
C ASP A 117 -13.17 -6.88 -0.88
N ALA A 118 -14.45 -6.51 -0.82
CA ALA A 118 -14.88 -5.13 -0.70
C ALA A 118 -14.75 -4.58 0.73
N ILE A 119 -15.22 -5.34 1.74
CA ILE A 119 -15.31 -4.86 3.13
C ILE A 119 -14.57 -5.73 4.15
N GLY A 120 -13.99 -6.87 3.76
CA GLY A 120 -13.24 -7.74 4.67
C GLY A 120 -14.10 -8.60 5.60
N PHE A 121 -15.42 -8.53 5.49
CA PHE A 121 -16.37 -9.28 6.34
C PHE A 121 -17.13 -10.34 5.55
N LEU A 122 -17.64 -11.35 6.24
CA LEU A 122 -18.52 -12.34 5.64
C LEU A 122 -19.98 -11.84 5.62
N PRO A 123 -20.77 -12.17 4.57
CA PRO A 123 -22.19 -11.84 4.54
C PRO A 123 -22.96 -12.68 5.57
N THR A 124 -24.05 -12.12 6.10
CA THR A 124 -24.93 -12.84 7.02
C THR A 124 -25.71 -13.94 6.29
N PRO A 125 -26.12 -15.02 6.98
CA PRO A 125 -26.92 -16.08 6.37
C PRO A 125 -28.21 -15.58 5.72
N GLU A 126 -28.85 -14.57 6.31
CA GLU A 126 -30.07 -13.94 5.78
C GLU A 126 -29.81 -13.26 4.44
N LYS A 127 -28.71 -12.51 4.33
CA LYS A 127 -28.30 -11.83 3.09
C LYS A 127 -27.96 -12.81 1.98
N ILE A 128 -27.32 -13.93 2.30
CA ILE A 128 -27.03 -15.00 1.34
C ILE A 128 -28.35 -15.57 0.80
N ARG A 129 -29.28 -15.93 1.68
CA ARG A 129 -30.58 -16.49 1.27
C ARG A 129 -31.38 -15.52 0.41
N SER A 130 -31.41 -14.23 0.77
CA SER A 130 -32.10 -13.21 -0.03
C SER A 130 -31.47 -13.02 -1.41
N PHE A 131 -30.13 -13.04 -1.49
CA PHE A 131 -29.42 -12.85 -2.76
C PHE A 131 -29.58 -14.03 -3.73
N VAL A 132 -29.59 -15.25 -3.19
CA VAL A 132 -29.82 -16.46 -4.00
C VAL A 132 -31.26 -16.53 -4.49
N ALA A 133 -32.23 -16.10 -3.66
CA ALA A 133 -33.64 -16.06 -4.04
C ALA A 133 -33.98 -14.92 -5.01
N ASP A 134 -33.15 -13.87 -5.09
CA ASP A 134 -33.35 -12.75 -6.00
C ASP A 134 -33.10 -13.17 -7.46
N THR A 135 -34.06 -12.87 -8.33
CA THR A 135 -34.03 -13.19 -9.77
C THR A 135 -33.68 -11.98 -10.64
N ASP A 136 -33.38 -10.82 -10.04
CA ASP A 136 -33.02 -9.63 -10.79
C ASP A 136 -31.70 -9.85 -11.56
N PRO A 137 -31.67 -9.65 -12.90
CA PRO A 137 -30.45 -9.80 -13.69
C PRO A 137 -29.31 -8.85 -13.26
N ASN A 138 -29.63 -7.74 -12.60
CA ASN A 138 -28.67 -6.73 -12.13
C ASN A 138 -28.36 -6.86 -10.62
N LYS A 139 -28.79 -7.94 -9.95
CA LYS A 139 -28.57 -8.11 -8.50
C LYS A 139 -27.10 -8.03 -8.09
N ARG A 140 -26.18 -8.50 -8.95
CA ARG A 140 -24.73 -8.47 -8.69
C ARG A 140 -24.20 -7.05 -8.62
N ASP A 141 -24.59 -6.22 -9.58
CA ASP A 141 -24.15 -4.83 -9.68
C ASP A 141 -24.71 -4.02 -8.49
N LYS A 142 -26.00 -4.22 -8.15
CA LYS A 142 -26.63 -3.58 -6.98
C LYS A 142 -25.95 -3.91 -5.65
N VAL A 143 -25.51 -5.16 -5.46
CA VAL A 143 -24.78 -5.54 -4.24
C VAL A 143 -23.43 -4.82 -4.18
N ILE A 144 -22.71 -4.73 -5.30
CA ILE A 144 -21.44 -4.01 -5.38
C ILE A 144 -21.66 -2.54 -5.03
N ASP A 145 -22.64 -1.88 -5.65
CA ASP A 145 -22.98 -0.48 -5.37
C ASP A 145 -23.39 -0.25 -3.91
N SER A 146 -24.04 -1.24 -3.27
CA SER A 146 -24.41 -1.13 -1.85
C SER A 146 -23.22 -1.25 -0.88
N LEU A 147 -22.12 -1.86 -1.33
CA LEU A 147 -20.90 -2.04 -0.53
C LEU A 147 -19.91 -0.91 -0.78
N ILE A 148 -19.84 -0.40 -2.01
CA ILE A 148 -19.01 0.76 -2.35
C ILE A 148 -19.60 1.99 -1.66
N GLY A 149 -18.77 2.68 -0.87
CA GLY A 149 -19.16 3.89 -0.14
C GLY A 149 -19.62 3.64 1.30
N THR A 150 -19.66 2.39 1.78
CA THR A 150 -19.83 2.15 3.22
C THR A 150 -18.58 2.54 4.01
N GLU A 151 -18.72 2.69 5.33
CA GLU A 151 -17.57 2.98 6.18
C GLU A 151 -16.57 1.81 6.21
N GLU A 152 -17.09 0.59 6.25
CA GLU A 152 -16.30 -0.64 6.26
C GLU A 152 -15.48 -0.79 4.98
N PHE A 153 -16.03 -0.37 3.83
CA PHE A 153 -15.29 -0.32 2.57
C PHE A 153 -14.09 0.63 2.68
N ALA A 154 -14.32 1.86 3.15
CA ALA A 154 -13.23 2.83 3.31
C ALA A 154 -12.15 2.35 4.29
N ASP A 155 -12.54 1.67 5.38
CA ASP A 155 -11.63 1.05 6.34
C ASP A 155 -10.76 -0.05 5.71
N GLN A 156 -11.39 -1.02 5.05
CA GLN A 156 -10.70 -2.15 4.44
C GLN A 156 -9.70 -1.69 3.37
N TRP A 157 -10.11 -0.75 2.53
CA TRP A 157 -9.25 -0.21 1.48
C TRP A 157 -8.13 0.68 2.04
N ALA A 158 -8.37 1.41 3.14
CA ALA A 158 -7.31 2.13 3.83
C ALA A 158 -6.24 1.20 4.41
N TYR A 159 -6.61 0.01 4.89
CA TYR A 159 -5.65 -1.03 5.25
C TYR A 159 -4.89 -1.57 4.04
N TYR A 160 -5.59 -1.87 2.94
CA TYR A 160 -4.97 -2.35 1.70
C TYR A 160 -3.89 -1.38 1.20
N TYR A 161 -4.19 -0.08 1.14
CA TYR A 161 -3.21 0.93 0.75
C TYR A 161 -2.08 1.08 1.77
N GLY A 162 -2.37 0.95 3.06
CA GLY A 162 -1.33 0.96 4.10
C GLY A 162 -0.28 -0.13 3.85
N GLU A 163 -0.73 -1.35 3.56
CA GLU A 163 0.16 -2.47 3.23
C GLU A 163 0.88 -2.25 1.89
N LEU A 164 0.18 -1.77 0.85
CA LEU A 164 0.75 -1.49 -0.46
C LEU A 164 1.91 -0.48 -0.38
N PHE A 165 1.72 0.61 0.37
CA PHE A 165 2.73 1.63 0.59
C PHE A 165 3.66 1.34 1.76
N ARG A 166 3.53 0.16 2.38
CA ARG A 166 4.33 -0.29 3.53
C ARG A 166 4.35 0.72 4.68
N THR A 167 3.22 1.38 4.92
CA THR A 167 3.03 2.34 6.00
C THR A 167 2.01 1.84 7.01
N ARG A 168 2.33 2.04 8.29
CA ARG A 168 1.45 1.71 9.43
C ARG A 168 1.00 2.97 10.17
N ALA A 169 1.19 4.14 9.56
CA ALA A 169 0.86 5.40 10.18
C ALA A 169 -0.67 5.57 10.27
N ALA A 170 -1.18 5.81 11.47
CA ALA A 170 -2.62 6.08 11.68
C ALA A 170 -3.11 7.30 10.89
N SER A 171 -2.22 8.29 10.67
CA SER A 171 -2.48 9.47 9.83
C SER A 171 -2.68 9.09 8.36
N PHE A 172 -1.90 8.15 7.83
CA PHE A 172 -2.07 7.68 6.45
C PHE A 172 -3.38 6.93 6.30
N HIS A 173 -3.70 6.05 7.25
CA HIS A 173 -4.98 5.33 7.25
C HIS A 173 -6.16 6.30 7.28
N TYR A 174 -6.17 7.28 8.18
CA TYR A 174 -7.21 8.31 8.26
C TYR A 174 -7.34 9.14 6.98
N TRP A 175 -6.22 9.59 6.42
CA TRP A 175 -6.19 10.33 5.16
C TRP A 175 -6.77 9.49 4.01
N THR A 176 -6.41 8.20 3.96
CA THR A 176 -6.90 7.26 2.95
C THR A 176 -8.40 7.04 3.03
N LYS A 177 -8.92 6.80 4.23
CA LYS A 177 -10.38 6.73 4.45
C LYS A 177 -11.09 7.98 3.93
N THR A 178 -10.52 9.15 4.17
CA THR A 178 -11.16 10.43 3.84
C THR A 178 -11.28 10.64 2.34
N TRP A 179 -10.22 10.37 1.57
CA TRP A 179 -10.29 10.57 0.12
C TRP A 179 -11.11 9.48 -0.58
N LEU A 180 -11.19 8.26 -0.03
CA LEU A 180 -12.09 7.21 -0.50
C LEU A 180 -13.57 7.57 -0.29
N LYS A 181 -13.92 8.14 0.87
CA LYS A 181 -15.30 8.56 1.18
C LYS A 181 -15.84 9.64 0.24
N VAL A 182 -14.97 10.50 -0.30
CA VAL A 182 -15.34 11.59 -1.20
C VAL A 182 -15.09 11.28 -2.68
N ASP A 183 -14.76 10.01 -2.99
CA ASP A 183 -14.42 9.54 -4.34
C ASP A 183 -13.44 10.45 -5.09
N ARG A 184 -12.32 10.77 -4.43
CA ARG A 184 -11.34 11.69 -5.00
C ARG A 184 -10.61 11.02 -6.17
N PRO A 185 -10.40 11.72 -7.31
CA PRO A 185 -9.66 11.16 -8.42
C PRO A 185 -8.21 10.83 -8.03
N TYR A 186 -7.75 9.65 -8.45
CA TYR A 186 -6.40 9.16 -8.17
C TYR A 186 -5.28 10.11 -8.63
N SER A 187 -5.49 10.87 -9.70
CA SER A 187 -4.51 11.85 -10.19
C SER A 187 -4.19 12.92 -9.16
N GLU A 188 -5.18 13.35 -8.38
CA GLU A 188 -4.98 14.34 -7.32
C GLU A 188 -4.39 13.73 -6.05
N VAL A 189 -4.83 12.53 -5.70
CA VAL A 189 -4.25 11.76 -4.57
C VAL A 189 -2.76 11.54 -4.81
N PHE A 190 -2.40 11.12 -6.02
CA PHE A 190 -1.01 10.95 -6.43
C PHE A 190 -0.25 12.27 -6.43
N ALA A 191 -0.82 13.33 -7.01
CA ALA A 191 -0.21 14.65 -7.01
C ALA A 191 0.12 15.14 -5.60
N ASP A 192 -0.75 14.89 -4.61
CA ASP A 192 -0.50 15.21 -3.20
C ASP A 192 0.62 14.37 -2.58
N MET A 193 0.76 13.10 -2.98
CA MET A 193 1.82 12.23 -2.47
C MET A 193 3.21 12.63 -2.97
N VAL A 194 3.31 13.03 -4.25
CA VAL A 194 4.59 13.37 -4.91
C VAL A 194 4.95 14.84 -4.82
N THR A 195 3.96 15.73 -4.70
CA THR A 195 4.19 17.17 -4.61
C THR A 195 4.26 17.57 -3.14
N PRO A 196 5.35 18.19 -2.67
CA PRO A 196 5.39 18.75 -1.32
C PRO A 196 4.44 19.96 -1.27
N THR A 197 3.21 19.78 -0.80
CA THR A 197 2.30 20.90 -0.57
C THR A 197 2.58 21.47 0.82
N THR A 198 3.38 22.53 0.91
CA THR A 198 3.69 23.18 2.19
C THR A 198 3.08 24.58 2.27
N LYS A 199 2.30 24.81 3.32
CA LYS A 199 2.23 26.13 3.97
C LYS A 199 2.45 26.05 5.48
N ASN A 200 2.24 24.87 6.07
CA ASN A 200 2.45 24.59 7.48
C ASN A 200 3.34 23.35 7.50
N GLY A 201 4.46 23.34 8.22
CA GLY A 201 5.45 22.24 8.23
C GLY A 201 4.96 20.88 8.78
N ARG A 202 3.64 20.66 8.75
CA ARG A 202 2.89 19.49 9.21
C ARG A 202 1.62 19.42 8.35
N GLY A 203 1.69 18.80 7.16
CA GLY A 203 0.52 18.70 6.27
C GLY A 203 0.69 17.63 5.21
N LEU A 204 -0.26 16.69 5.16
CA LEU A 204 -0.38 15.54 4.24
C LEU A 204 0.69 14.44 4.36
N PRO A 205 0.33 13.15 4.16
CA PRO A 205 1.29 12.07 4.01
C PRO A 205 2.01 12.20 2.66
N THR A 206 2.93 13.15 2.55
CA THR A 206 3.91 13.17 1.46
C THR A 206 4.82 11.96 1.60
N ALA A 207 5.41 11.48 0.50
CA ALA A 207 6.32 10.33 0.51
C ALA A 207 7.42 10.42 1.59
N MET A 208 7.87 11.64 1.90
CA MET A 208 8.86 11.92 2.95
C MET A 208 8.33 11.68 4.38
N THR A 209 7.05 11.92 4.61
CA THR A 209 6.39 11.80 5.93
C THR A 209 5.76 10.43 6.19
N LEU A 210 5.72 9.54 5.19
CA LEU A 210 5.23 8.16 5.37
C LEU A 210 6.05 7.36 6.39
N TYR A 211 7.30 7.76 6.62
CA TYR A 211 8.27 7.07 7.47
C TYR A 211 8.70 7.87 8.72
N ASP A 212 8.16 9.08 8.94
CA ASP A 212 8.45 9.89 10.13
C ASP A 212 7.23 9.94 11.07
N ALA A 213 7.46 9.63 12.34
CA ALA A 213 6.43 9.55 13.38
C ALA A 213 5.81 10.91 13.75
N VAL A 214 6.44 12.04 13.40
CA VAL A 214 6.05 13.39 13.85
C VAL A 214 4.83 13.97 13.11
N GLY A 215 4.26 13.27 12.13
CA GLY A 215 3.15 13.75 11.28
C GLY A 215 1.73 13.72 11.89
N GLN A 216 1.53 13.29 13.15
CA GLN A 216 0.19 12.97 13.68
C GLN A 216 -0.81 14.15 13.75
N THR A 217 -0.35 15.40 13.90
CA THR A 217 -1.24 16.58 13.98
C THR A 217 -1.63 17.13 12.59
N ALA A 218 -0.90 16.75 11.54
CA ALA A 218 -1.04 17.27 10.18
C ALA A 218 -2.26 16.74 9.41
N ALA A 219 -2.74 15.55 9.77
CA ALA A 219 -3.77 14.84 9.00
C ALA A 219 -5.18 15.39 9.21
N ARG A 220 -5.44 16.08 10.35
CA ARG A 220 -6.75 16.71 10.61
C ARG A 220 -6.93 18.01 9.83
N ASP A 221 -5.88 18.82 9.71
CA ASP A 221 -5.91 20.12 9.01
C ASP A 221 -5.61 20.00 7.50
N GLY A 222 -5.18 18.82 7.04
CA GLY A 222 -4.93 18.53 5.62
C GLY A 222 -6.01 17.66 4.96
N ALA A 223 -7.02 17.23 5.72
CA ALA A 223 -8.10 16.40 5.19
C ALA A 223 -8.82 17.14 4.05
N PHE A 224 -9.20 16.44 2.99
CA PHE A 224 -9.96 17.04 1.88
C PHE A 224 -11.30 17.64 2.36
N THR A 225 -11.85 17.10 3.44
CA THR A 225 -13.08 17.56 4.10
C THR A 225 -12.84 18.68 5.12
N ASP A 226 -11.61 19.14 5.34
CA ASP A 226 -11.35 20.25 6.26
C ASP A 226 -11.82 21.57 5.63
N ARG A 227 -12.49 22.41 6.45
CA ARG A 227 -12.99 23.72 6.05
C ARG A 227 -11.85 24.67 5.65
N ASN A 228 -10.64 24.44 6.12
CA ASN A 228 -9.46 25.24 5.77
C ASN A 228 -8.72 24.70 4.53
N ASN A 229 -9.17 23.59 3.95
CA ASN A 229 -8.58 23.04 2.73
C ASN A 229 -9.20 23.70 1.49
N TYR A 230 -8.47 24.66 0.94
CA TYR A 230 -8.84 25.40 -0.27
C TYR A 230 -9.02 24.52 -1.52
N ARG A 231 -8.49 23.28 -1.55
CA ARG A 231 -8.73 22.33 -2.66
C ARG A 231 -10.10 21.63 -2.56
N GLY A 232 -10.64 21.46 -1.35
CA GLY A 232 -11.92 20.79 -1.10
C GLY A 232 -13.15 21.71 -1.09
N LEU A 233 -12.95 23.01 -0.82
CA LEU A 233 -14.01 24.02 -0.69
C LEU A 233 -14.89 24.24 -1.93
N ASN A 234 -14.44 23.83 -3.13
CA ASN A 234 -15.17 24.03 -4.38
C ASN A 234 -15.90 22.76 -4.89
N ARG A 235 -15.90 21.65 -4.13
CA ARG A 235 -16.51 20.37 -4.56
C ARG A 235 -17.57 19.80 -3.59
N LEU A 236 -17.82 20.46 -2.48
CA LEU A 236 -19.00 20.23 -1.62
C LEU A 236 -20.10 21.21 -2.02
#